data_AF-A0A497MKD8-F1
#
_entry.id   AF-A0A497MKD8-F1
#
_cell.length_a   1.000
_cell.length_b   1.000
_cell.length_c   1.000
_cell.angle_alpha   90.00
_cell.angle_beta   90.00
_cell.angle_gamma   90.00
#
_symmetry.space_group_name_H-M   'P 1'
#
loop_
_entity.id
_entity.type
_entity.pdbx_description
1 polymer ?
#
loop_
_entity_poly.entity_id
_entity_poly.type
_entity_poly.pdbx_seq_one_letter_code
_entity_poly.pdbx_strand_id
1 'polypeptide(L)'
;MELPEELLEVASKAGLEKDERKRSGSFIHVDQEALLAKVSEFYEGQVELLSIKDALKKYDWLKNYYGSLISPEKDEYTSMAEEGLHGGYFVRALPGAKIEFPVQACLMIARETFNQNIHNIVIAEENSSINVITGCVTHPVVKRALHIGITEYFVKKGAKLNFTMVHSWNRGVKVRPRSATLIEEGGIFISNYICLNPVDDVQMYPSAICKGRGAVARFNSIVYA
;
A
#
# COMPACT_ATOMS: atom_id res chain seq x y z
N MET A 1 -0.12 22.63 1.09
CA MET A 1 -0.05 22.73 -0.39
C MET A 1 -1.23 21.95 -0.91
N GLU A 2 -2.20 22.60 -1.55
CA GLU A 2 -3.32 21.89 -2.16
C GLU A 2 -2.82 21.09 -3.37
N LEU A 3 -3.25 19.83 -3.47
CA LEU A 3 -2.93 18.99 -4.62
C LEU A 3 -3.68 19.51 -5.85
N PRO A 4 -3.05 19.51 -7.04
CA PRO A 4 -3.73 19.84 -8.29
C PRO A 4 -5.01 19.01 -8.47
N GLU A 5 -6.11 19.67 -8.85
CA GLU A 5 -7.43 19.04 -8.98
C GLU A 5 -7.43 17.86 -9.97
N GLU A 6 -6.70 17.99 -11.07
CA GLU A 6 -6.51 16.93 -12.07
C GLU A 6 -5.94 15.64 -11.42
N LEU A 7 -4.97 15.74 -10.52
CA LEU A 7 -4.40 14.58 -9.84
C LEU A 7 -5.44 13.93 -8.90
N LEU A 8 -6.28 14.73 -8.24
CA LEU A 8 -7.35 14.21 -7.38
C LEU A 8 -8.45 13.50 -8.18
N GLU A 9 -8.76 13.98 -9.38
CA GLU A 9 -9.69 13.31 -10.30
C GLU A 9 -9.14 12.01 -10.86
N VAL A 10 -7.85 11.96 -11.17
CA VAL A 10 -7.20 10.71 -11.58
C VAL A 10 -7.17 9.73 -10.41
N ALA A 11 -6.78 10.17 -9.21
CA ALA A 11 -6.71 9.33 -8.02
C ALA A 11 -8.08 8.76 -7.60
N SER A 12 -9.18 9.49 -7.80
CA SER A 12 -10.52 9.01 -7.46
C SER A 12 -10.95 7.80 -8.30
N LYS A 13 -10.41 7.64 -9.52
CA LYS A 13 -10.62 6.44 -10.35
C LYS A 13 -10.09 5.16 -9.70
N ALA A 14 -9.13 5.29 -8.78
CA ALA A 14 -8.59 4.19 -7.97
C ALA A 14 -9.09 4.22 -6.51
N GLY A 15 -10.23 4.88 -6.25
CA GLY A 15 -10.91 4.83 -4.95
C GLY A 15 -10.43 5.84 -3.91
N LEU A 16 -9.60 6.83 -4.30
CA LEU A 16 -9.30 7.97 -3.43
C LEU A 16 -10.59 8.76 -3.16
N GLU A 17 -10.89 8.97 -1.87
CA GLU A 17 -11.98 9.85 -1.43
C GLU A 17 -11.41 11.23 -1.13
N LYS A 18 -12.08 12.26 -1.67
CA LYS A 18 -11.69 13.66 -1.52
C LYS A 18 -12.13 14.21 -0.17
N ASP A 19 -13.23 13.68 0.39
CA ASP A 19 -13.69 14.07 1.74
C ASP A 19 -12.82 13.41 2.83
N GLU A 20 -11.82 14.14 3.32
CA GLU A 20 -10.90 13.68 4.37
C GLU A 20 -11.64 13.23 5.65
N ARG A 21 -12.86 13.71 5.90
CA ARG A 21 -13.65 13.31 7.09
C ARG A 21 -14.07 11.84 7.08
N LYS A 22 -14.04 11.20 5.90
CA LYS A 22 -14.33 9.77 5.73
C LYS A 22 -13.06 8.92 5.77
N ARG A 23 -11.93 9.47 6.21
CA ARG A 23 -10.62 8.83 6.19
C ARG A 23 -9.88 9.10 7.49
N SER A 24 -9.11 8.12 7.95
CA SER A 24 -8.25 8.26 9.13
C SER A 24 -6.86 8.79 8.79
N GLY A 25 -6.46 8.70 7.52
CA GLY A 25 -5.28 9.34 6.99
C GLY A 25 -5.23 9.23 5.46
N SER A 26 -4.48 10.13 4.83
CA SER A 26 -4.33 10.22 3.37
C SER A 26 -2.86 10.31 3.00
N PHE A 27 -2.43 9.45 2.09
CA PHE A 27 -1.11 9.46 1.49
C PHE A 27 -1.21 9.54 -0.03
N ILE A 28 -0.44 10.43 -0.66
CA ILE A 28 -0.38 10.54 -2.13
C ILE A 28 1.08 10.60 -2.55
N HIS A 29 1.47 9.68 -3.42
CA HIS A 29 2.80 9.59 -4.01
C HIS A 29 2.69 9.60 -5.53
N VAL A 30 3.44 10.49 -6.17
CA VAL A 30 3.45 10.67 -7.62
C VAL A 30 4.88 10.47 -8.12
N ASP A 31 5.04 9.52 -9.02
CA ASP A 31 6.33 9.08 -9.57
C ASP A 31 7.36 8.69 -8.49
N GLN A 32 8.12 9.66 -7.96
CA GLN A 32 9.19 9.49 -6.98
C GLN A 32 8.99 10.29 -5.69
N GLU A 33 7.93 11.09 -5.59
CA GLU A 33 7.74 12.04 -4.50
C GLU A 33 6.45 11.77 -3.75
N ALA A 34 6.53 11.78 -2.41
CA ALA A 34 5.35 11.82 -1.56
C ALA A 34 4.85 13.27 -1.46
N LEU A 35 3.70 13.56 -2.07
CA LEU A 35 3.09 14.89 -2.09
C LEU A 35 2.20 15.14 -0.86
N LEU A 36 1.66 14.07 -0.28
CA LEU A 36 0.82 14.13 0.93
C LEU A 36 1.11 12.93 1.82
N ALA A 37 1.26 13.20 3.12
CA ALA A 37 1.19 12.21 4.18
C ALA A 37 0.56 12.89 5.40
N LYS A 38 -0.72 12.65 5.64
CA LYS A 38 -1.49 13.33 6.69
C LYS A 38 -2.39 12.34 7.43
N VAL A 39 -2.33 12.35 8.75
CA VAL A 39 -3.28 11.65 9.63
C VAL A 39 -4.39 12.64 9.99
N SER A 40 -5.63 12.16 10.08
CA SER A 40 -6.75 12.96 10.56
C SER A 40 -6.59 13.26 12.05
N GLU A 41 -6.94 14.46 12.48
CA GLU A 41 -6.79 14.91 13.88
C GLU A 41 -7.48 13.96 14.88
N PHE A 42 -8.60 13.34 14.47
CA PHE A 42 -9.34 12.37 15.29
C PHE A 42 -8.61 11.03 15.51
N TYR A 43 -7.58 10.74 14.71
CA TYR A 43 -6.80 9.50 14.73
C TYR A 43 -5.32 9.74 15.08
N GLU A 44 -4.96 10.95 15.48
CA GLU A 44 -3.65 11.23 16.07
C GLU A 44 -3.43 10.36 17.32
N GLY A 45 -2.21 9.83 17.45
CA GLY A 45 -1.89 8.88 18.53
C GLY A 45 -2.55 7.51 18.38
N GLN A 46 -3.27 7.23 17.28
CA GLN A 46 -3.83 5.91 16.97
C GLN A 46 -3.25 5.30 15.68
N VAL A 47 -2.92 6.14 14.69
CA VAL A 47 -2.31 5.74 13.42
C VAL A 47 -1.05 6.55 13.16
N GLU A 48 0.00 5.89 12.70
CA GLU A 48 1.17 6.52 12.10
C GLU A 48 1.10 6.33 10.57
N LEU A 49 1.27 7.43 9.83
CA LEU A 49 1.33 7.42 8.36
C LEU A 49 2.47 8.32 7.90
N LEU A 50 3.46 7.73 7.22
CA LEU A 50 4.63 8.43 6.69
C LEU A 50 4.98 7.90 5.31
N SER A 51 5.84 8.63 4.59
CA SER A 51 6.58 8.01 3.49
C SER A 51 7.52 6.92 4.05
N ILE A 52 7.78 5.87 3.28
CA ILE A 52 8.69 4.79 3.69
C ILE A 52 10.10 5.34 3.98
N LYS A 53 10.54 6.33 3.20
CA LYS A 53 11.84 6.99 3.35
C LYS A 53 11.95 7.74 4.68
N ASP A 54 10.89 8.43 5.10
CA ASP A 54 10.87 9.15 6.38
C ASP A 54 10.71 8.19 7.56
N ALA A 55 9.90 7.14 7.40
CA ALA A 55 9.74 6.11 8.42
C ALA A 55 11.07 5.39 8.73
N LEU A 56 11.84 5.02 7.70
CA LEU A 56 13.15 4.38 7.86
C LEU A 56 14.20 5.29 8.53
N LYS A 57 14.11 6.61 8.32
CA LYS A 57 14.96 7.59 9.03
C LYS A 57 14.52 7.80 10.47
N LYS A 58 13.22 7.81 10.73
CA LYS A 58 12.63 8.11 12.05
C LYS A 58 12.72 6.91 13.00
N TYR A 59 12.57 5.70 12.48
CA TYR A 59 12.43 4.49 13.29
C TYR A 59 13.55 3.49 12.97
N ASP A 60 14.60 3.47 13.79
CA ASP A 60 15.71 2.51 13.62
C ASP A 60 15.25 1.05 13.65
N TRP A 61 14.22 0.75 14.45
CA TRP A 61 13.65 -0.60 14.55
C TRP A 61 12.94 -1.06 13.27
N LEU A 62 12.55 -0.15 12.37
CA LEU A 62 11.85 -0.49 11.12
C LEU A 62 12.73 -1.29 10.16
N LYS A 63 14.06 -1.18 10.29
CA LYS A 63 15.04 -1.98 9.54
C LYS A 63 14.88 -3.49 9.78
N ASN A 64 14.32 -3.89 10.93
CA ASN A 64 14.02 -5.30 11.21
C ASN A 64 12.79 -5.83 10.45
N TYR A 65 11.98 -4.93 9.90
CA TYR A 65 10.77 -5.27 9.14
C TYR A 65 11.01 -5.17 7.64
N TYR A 66 11.77 -4.16 7.21
CA TYR A 66 12.05 -3.89 5.80
C TYR A 66 12.82 -5.04 5.14
N GLY A 67 12.20 -5.68 4.15
CA GLY A 67 12.77 -6.83 3.43
C GLY A 67 12.76 -8.15 4.20
N SER A 68 12.08 -8.21 5.36
CA SER A 68 12.08 -9.40 6.22
C SER A 68 11.13 -10.51 5.75
N LEU A 69 10.06 -10.16 5.03
CA LEU A 69 9.13 -11.12 4.43
C LEU A 69 9.39 -11.32 2.94
N ILE A 70 9.90 -10.28 2.27
CA ILE A 70 10.22 -10.29 0.84
C ILE A 70 11.69 -9.91 0.69
N SER A 71 12.54 -10.92 0.49
CA SER A 71 13.96 -10.69 0.22
C SER A 71 14.13 -9.89 -1.09
N PRO A 72 15.04 -8.90 -1.13
CA PRO A 72 15.46 -8.25 -2.36
C PRO A 72 15.94 -9.23 -3.44
N GLU A 73 16.47 -10.39 -3.05
CA GLU A 73 17.00 -11.43 -3.95
C GLU A 73 15.92 -12.39 -4.48
N LYS A 74 14.65 -12.20 -4.13
CA LYS A 74 13.57 -13.13 -4.48
C LYS A 74 13.40 -13.29 -6.00
N ASP A 75 13.43 -12.18 -6.74
CA ASP A 75 13.41 -12.15 -8.20
C ASP A 75 14.00 -10.84 -8.74
N GLU A 76 14.05 -10.71 -10.08
CA GLU A 76 14.56 -9.50 -10.74
C GLU A 76 13.81 -8.23 -10.32
N TYR A 77 12.51 -8.30 -10.03
CA TYR A 77 11.72 -7.13 -9.68
C TYR A 77 11.97 -6.67 -8.25
N THR A 78 12.16 -7.60 -7.31
CA THR A 78 12.52 -7.24 -5.93
C THR A 78 13.91 -6.60 -5.86
N SER A 79 14.85 -7.08 -6.65
CA SER A 79 16.19 -6.49 -6.75
C SER A 79 16.13 -5.08 -7.36
N MET A 80 15.38 -4.90 -8.46
CA MET A 80 15.17 -3.58 -9.06
C MET A 80 14.53 -2.56 -8.11
N ALA A 81 13.54 -3.00 -7.32
CA ALA A 81 12.86 -2.13 -6.37
C ALA A 81 13.79 -1.67 -5.23
N GLU A 82 14.66 -2.56 -4.76
CA GLU A 82 15.63 -2.24 -3.70
C GLU A 82 16.74 -1.31 -4.21
N GLU A 83 17.31 -1.59 -5.38
CA GLU A 83 18.37 -0.76 -5.97
C GLU A 83 17.89 0.64 -6.35
N GLY A 84 16.62 0.77 -6.74
CA GLY A 84 16.04 1.99 -7.29
C GLY A 84 14.78 2.45 -6.56
N LEU A 85 14.76 2.49 -5.23
CA LEU A 85 13.56 2.83 -4.45
C LEU A 85 13.08 4.28 -4.70
N HIS A 86 11.94 4.41 -5.38
CA HIS A 86 11.29 5.69 -5.65
C HIS A 86 10.48 6.18 -4.44
N GLY A 87 9.85 5.29 -3.68
CA GLY A 87 9.18 5.65 -2.43
C GLY A 87 8.23 4.57 -1.94
N GLY A 88 7.10 4.99 -1.39
CA GLY A 88 6.12 4.13 -0.73
C GLY A 88 5.67 4.70 0.59
N TYR A 89 4.78 3.97 1.27
CA TYR A 89 4.22 4.39 2.54
C TYR A 89 4.54 3.43 3.67
N PHE A 90 4.57 3.99 4.87
CA PHE A 90 4.54 3.27 6.12
C PHE A 90 3.23 3.58 6.82
N VAL A 91 2.46 2.54 7.16
CA VAL A 91 1.23 2.64 7.95
C VAL A 91 1.37 1.78 9.19
N ARG A 92 1.06 2.34 10.36
CA ARG A 92 1.02 1.57 11.60
C ARG A 92 -0.19 1.93 12.44
N ALA A 93 -1.05 0.96 12.71
CA ALA A 93 -2.08 1.08 13.74
C ALA A 93 -1.45 0.75 15.10
N LEU A 94 -1.57 1.64 16.07
CA LEU A 94 -0.97 1.48 17.40
C LEU A 94 -1.72 0.44 18.26
N PRO A 95 -1.10 -0.10 19.32
CA PRO A 95 -1.70 -1.17 20.13
C PRO A 95 -3.11 -0.83 20.60
N GLY A 96 -4.04 -1.76 20.42
CA GLY A 96 -5.45 -1.62 20.81
C GLY A 96 -6.29 -0.65 19.98
N ALA A 97 -5.69 0.13 19.07
CA ALA A 97 -6.39 1.16 18.30
C ALA A 97 -7.47 0.54 17.39
N LYS A 98 -8.66 1.17 17.33
CA LYS A 98 -9.78 0.74 16.49
C LYS A 98 -10.09 1.82 15.46
N ILE A 99 -9.54 1.65 14.27
CA ILE A 99 -9.59 2.64 13.20
C ILE A 99 -10.82 2.38 12.34
N GLU A 100 -11.90 3.13 12.59
CA GLU A 100 -13.19 2.96 11.92
C GLU A 100 -13.14 3.38 10.45
N PHE A 101 -12.66 4.59 10.16
CA PHE A 101 -12.48 5.08 8.79
C PHE A 101 -11.17 4.58 8.18
N PRO A 102 -11.14 4.21 6.88
CA PRO A 102 -9.93 3.66 6.29
C PRO A 102 -8.82 4.71 6.17
N VAL A 103 -7.58 4.27 6.34
CA VAL A 103 -6.42 4.99 5.82
C VAL A 103 -6.42 4.80 4.31
N GLN A 104 -6.20 5.86 3.55
CA GLN A 104 -6.08 5.77 2.10
C GLN A 104 -4.68 6.14 1.63
N ALA A 105 -4.21 5.43 0.61
CA ALA A 105 -2.98 5.73 -0.10
C ALA A 105 -3.23 5.74 -1.61
N CYS A 106 -2.60 6.66 -2.33
CA CYS A 106 -2.59 6.67 -3.79
C CYS A 106 -1.14 6.64 -4.29
N LEU A 107 -0.85 5.67 -5.14
CA LEU A 107 0.42 5.54 -5.86
C LEU A 107 0.15 5.84 -7.33
N MET A 108 0.65 6.96 -7.82
CA MET A 108 0.41 7.43 -9.17
C MET A 108 1.68 7.43 -10.00
N ILE A 109 1.55 7.04 -11.28
CA ILE A 109 2.54 7.29 -12.32
C ILE A 109 1.99 8.40 -13.22
N ALA A 110 2.73 9.50 -13.37
CA ALA A 110 2.30 10.67 -14.12
C ALA A 110 3.21 11.01 -15.32
N ARG A 111 4.35 10.33 -15.46
CA ARG A 111 5.28 10.49 -16.61
C ARG A 111 4.95 9.53 -17.75
N GLU A 112 5.11 10.02 -18.98
CA GLU A 112 4.74 9.29 -20.20
C GLU A 112 5.38 7.89 -20.30
N THR A 113 6.67 7.79 -19.96
CA THR A 113 7.41 6.53 -19.80
C THR A 113 8.14 6.51 -18.47
N PHE A 114 7.77 5.60 -17.57
CA PHE A 114 8.33 5.55 -16.22
C PHE A 114 8.28 4.16 -15.59
N ASN A 115 9.34 3.80 -14.87
CA ASN A 115 9.40 2.60 -14.05
C ASN A 115 9.31 3.04 -12.58
N GLN A 116 8.22 2.70 -11.91
CA GLN A 116 7.98 3.05 -10.52
C GLN A 116 8.34 1.87 -9.61
N ASN A 117 9.10 2.14 -8.57
CA ASN A 117 9.63 1.17 -7.63
C ASN A 117 9.21 1.59 -6.22
N ILE A 118 8.28 0.86 -5.63
CA ILE A 118 7.66 1.20 -4.36
C ILE A 118 7.89 0.10 -3.34
N HIS A 119 8.19 0.48 -2.10
CA HIS A 119 8.19 -0.41 -0.94
C HIS A 119 7.29 0.15 0.15
N ASN A 120 6.27 -0.61 0.50
CA ASN A 120 5.32 -0.26 1.55
C ASN A 120 5.44 -1.22 2.74
N ILE A 121 5.23 -0.69 3.94
CA ILE A 121 5.12 -1.50 5.15
C ILE A 121 3.82 -1.13 5.87
N VAL A 122 3.05 -2.14 6.25
CA VAL A 122 1.83 -1.97 7.03
C VAL A 122 1.90 -2.84 8.29
N ILE A 123 1.77 -2.21 9.45
CA ILE A 123 1.80 -2.89 10.75
C ILE A 123 0.47 -2.66 11.47
N ALA A 124 -0.24 -3.74 11.78
CA ALA A 124 -1.37 -3.70 12.70
C ALA A 124 -0.88 -4.26 14.05
N GLU A 125 -0.62 -3.38 15.02
CA GLU A 125 -0.10 -3.76 16.34
C GLU A 125 -1.10 -4.57 17.15
N GLU A 126 -0.63 -5.14 18.27
CA GLU A 126 -1.42 -6.06 19.10
C GLU A 126 -2.81 -5.50 19.42
N ASN A 127 -3.83 -6.33 19.20
CA ASN A 127 -5.25 -6.03 19.39
C ASN A 127 -5.78 -4.80 18.62
N SER A 128 -5.05 -4.27 17.64
CA SER A 128 -5.52 -3.16 16.78
C SER A 128 -6.48 -3.65 15.69
N SER A 129 -7.26 -2.74 15.10
CA SER A 129 -8.08 -3.00 13.92
C SER A 129 -7.98 -1.82 12.96
N ILE A 130 -7.61 -2.09 11.71
CA ILE A 130 -7.43 -1.05 10.70
C ILE A 130 -7.93 -1.50 9.32
N ASN A 131 -8.53 -0.55 8.61
CA ASN A 131 -8.84 -0.66 7.20
C ASN A 131 -7.86 0.22 6.40
N VAL A 132 -7.27 -0.34 5.35
CA VAL A 132 -6.37 0.41 4.44
C VAL A 132 -6.86 0.23 3.02
N ILE A 133 -7.01 1.33 2.29
CA ILE A 133 -7.36 1.35 0.86
C ILE A 133 -6.16 1.94 0.10
N THR A 134 -5.59 1.18 -0.81
CA THR A 134 -4.56 1.68 -1.73
C THR A 134 -5.10 1.72 -3.15
N GLY A 135 -5.03 2.89 -3.77
CA GLY A 135 -5.26 3.06 -5.19
C GLY A 135 -3.93 3.14 -5.94
N CYS A 136 -3.77 2.35 -6.99
CA CYS A 136 -2.65 2.49 -7.92
C CYS A 136 -3.18 2.91 -9.29
N VAL A 137 -2.66 4.01 -9.83
CA VAL A 137 -3.26 4.68 -10.99
C VAL A 137 -2.23 5.31 -11.90
N THR A 138 -2.57 5.45 -13.18
CA THR A 138 -1.78 6.23 -14.14
C THR A 138 -2.53 7.46 -14.63
N HIS A 139 -1.78 8.55 -14.80
CA HIS A 139 -2.25 9.72 -15.51
C HIS A 139 -2.57 9.39 -16.99
N PRO A 140 -3.54 10.04 -17.65
CA PRO A 140 -3.88 9.77 -19.05
C PRO A 140 -2.72 9.93 -20.06
N VAL A 141 -1.70 10.71 -19.71
CA VAL A 141 -0.49 10.89 -20.52
C VAL A 141 0.39 9.63 -20.58
N VAL A 142 0.29 8.73 -19.59
CA VAL A 142 1.14 7.53 -19.52
C VAL A 142 0.83 6.59 -20.67
N LYS A 143 1.85 6.24 -21.46
CA LYS A 143 1.74 5.29 -22.58
C LYS A 143 2.39 3.95 -22.26
N ARG A 144 3.51 3.96 -21.54
CA ARG A 144 4.24 2.74 -21.16
C ARG A 144 4.79 2.91 -19.76
N ALA A 145 4.52 1.98 -18.88
CA ALA A 145 5.08 2.03 -17.53
C ALA A 145 5.28 0.62 -16.97
N LEU A 146 6.21 0.52 -16.01
CA LEU A 146 6.35 -0.63 -15.14
C LEU A 146 6.10 -0.19 -13.71
N HIS A 147 5.12 -0.78 -13.04
CA HIS A 147 4.90 -0.58 -11.61
C HIS A 147 5.37 -1.81 -10.85
N ILE A 148 6.44 -1.66 -10.07
CA ILE A 148 6.94 -2.65 -9.11
C ILE A 148 6.54 -2.18 -7.71
N GLY A 149 5.67 -2.94 -7.06
CA GLY A 149 5.14 -2.62 -5.74
C GLY A 149 5.41 -3.73 -4.74
N ILE A 150 6.35 -3.52 -3.82
CA ILE A 150 6.58 -4.40 -2.68
C ILE A 150 5.70 -3.91 -1.54
N THR A 151 4.95 -4.84 -0.91
CA THR A 151 4.25 -4.53 0.34
C THR A 151 4.40 -5.66 1.35
N GLU A 152 4.90 -5.32 2.54
CA GLU A 152 5.04 -6.25 3.66
C GLU A 152 4.03 -5.91 4.76
N TYR A 153 3.21 -6.88 5.11
CA TYR A 153 2.15 -6.73 6.10
C TYR A 153 2.48 -7.51 7.37
N PHE A 154 2.35 -6.86 8.52
CA PHE A 154 2.59 -7.47 9.82
C PHE A 154 1.34 -7.32 10.67
N VAL A 155 0.62 -8.43 10.87
CA VAL A 155 -0.59 -8.52 11.68
C VAL A 155 -0.23 -9.16 13.00
N LYS A 156 -0.11 -8.34 14.04
CA LYS A 156 0.28 -8.78 15.37
C LYS A 156 -0.86 -9.54 16.08
N LYS A 157 -0.54 -10.07 17.26
CA LYS A 157 -1.48 -10.83 18.08
C LYS A 157 -2.85 -10.13 18.21
N GLY A 158 -3.93 -10.83 17.90
CA GLY A 158 -5.31 -10.34 17.98
C GLY A 158 -5.64 -9.16 17.05
N ALA A 159 -4.72 -8.75 16.18
CA ALA A 159 -4.92 -7.61 15.30
C ALA A 159 -5.77 -7.97 14.08
N LYS A 160 -6.49 -6.99 13.52
CA LYS A 160 -7.26 -7.14 12.30
C LYS A 160 -6.83 -6.11 11.26
N LEU A 161 -6.38 -6.59 10.11
CA LEU A 161 -6.05 -5.77 8.96
C LEU A 161 -6.96 -6.14 7.78
N ASN A 162 -7.76 -5.18 7.33
CA ASN A 162 -8.52 -5.27 6.09
C ASN A 162 -7.89 -4.34 5.05
N PHE A 163 -7.26 -4.93 4.04
CA PHE A 163 -6.55 -4.24 3.00
C PHE A 163 -7.31 -4.35 1.68
N THR A 164 -7.56 -3.22 1.04
CA THR A 164 -8.19 -3.16 -0.29
C THR A 164 -7.25 -2.45 -1.26
N MET A 165 -6.96 -3.09 -2.38
CA MET A 165 -6.16 -2.56 -3.46
C MET A 165 -7.03 -2.37 -4.69
N VAL A 166 -7.03 -1.16 -5.26
CA VAL A 166 -7.74 -0.83 -6.49
C VAL A 166 -6.72 -0.41 -7.54
N HIS A 167 -6.64 -1.17 -8.63
CA HIS A 167 -5.74 -0.89 -9.76
C HIS A 167 -6.53 -0.29 -10.92
N SER A 168 -6.14 0.92 -11.35
CA SER A 168 -6.69 1.62 -12.50
C SER A 168 -5.58 2.10 -13.43
N TRP A 169 -5.16 1.25 -14.36
CA TRP A 169 -4.04 1.53 -15.26
C TRP A 169 -4.50 1.97 -16.66
N ASN A 170 -3.53 2.44 -17.45
CA ASN A 170 -3.66 2.61 -18.89
C ASN A 170 -3.21 1.32 -19.62
N ARG A 171 -3.64 1.17 -20.88
CA ARG A 171 -3.04 0.18 -21.79
C ARG A 171 -1.54 0.47 -21.96
N GLY A 172 -0.71 -0.56 -21.97
CA GLY A 172 0.76 -0.45 -22.05
C GLY A 172 1.49 -0.44 -20.70
N VAL A 173 0.76 -0.60 -19.59
CA VAL A 173 1.34 -0.66 -18.24
C VAL A 173 1.47 -2.10 -17.77
N LYS A 174 2.67 -2.46 -17.33
CA LYS A 174 2.99 -3.75 -16.69
C LYS A 174 3.10 -3.57 -15.18
N VAL A 175 2.61 -4.54 -14.42
CA VAL A 175 2.52 -4.47 -12.97
C VAL A 175 3.11 -5.72 -12.34
N ARG A 176 4.03 -5.54 -11.38
CA ARG A 176 4.79 -6.60 -10.71
C ARG A 176 4.72 -6.43 -9.19
N PRO A 177 3.55 -6.56 -8.55
CA PRO A 177 3.51 -6.45 -7.12
C PRO A 177 4.05 -7.73 -6.46
N ARG A 178 4.75 -7.57 -5.35
CA ARG A 178 5.16 -8.65 -4.43
C ARG A 178 4.62 -8.31 -3.07
N SER A 179 3.83 -9.21 -2.50
CA SER A 179 3.19 -8.98 -1.22
C SER A 179 3.25 -10.21 -0.35
N ALA A 180 3.61 -10.01 0.92
CA ALA A 180 3.70 -11.06 1.91
C ALA A 180 3.17 -10.54 3.24
N THR A 181 2.42 -11.38 3.93
CA THR A 181 1.80 -11.06 5.22
C THR A 181 2.28 -12.03 6.28
N LEU A 182 2.73 -11.54 7.44
CA LEU A 182 2.94 -12.34 8.63
C LEU A 182 1.78 -12.13 9.61
N ILE A 183 1.12 -13.20 10.03
CA ILE A 183 -0.05 -13.17 10.90
C ILE A 183 0.24 -13.95 12.18
N GLU A 184 0.22 -13.23 13.30
CA GLU A 184 0.44 -13.79 14.64
C GLU A 184 -0.88 -14.35 15.24
N GLU A 185 -0.82 -14.79 16.49
CA GLU A 185 -1.91 -15.51 17.17
C GLU A 185 -3.22 -14.71 17.16
N GLY A 186 -4.31 -15.34 16.71
CA GLY A 186 -5.63 -14.70 16.60
C GLY A 186 -5.71 -13.53 15.61
N GLY A 187 -4.65 -13.26 14.84
CA GLY A 187 -4.62 -12.20 13.85
C GLY A 187 -5.50 -12.51 12.63
N ILE A 188 -6.09 -11.47 12.04
CA ILE A 188 -6.95 -11.59 10.86
C ILE A 188 -6.46 -10.66 9.76
N PHE A 189 -6.12 -11.24 8.61
CA PHE A 189 -5.80 -10.51 7.39
C PHE A 189 -6.86 -10.76 6.34
N ILE A 190 -7.41 -9.68 5.77
CA ILE A 190 -8.32 -9.72 4.64
C ILE A 190 -7.70 -8.87 3.53
N SER A 191 -7.47 -9.46 2.38
CA SER A 191 -6.98 -8.79 1.18
C SER A 191 -8.07 -8.80 0.12
N ASN A 192 -8.43 -7.62 -0.37
CA ASN A 192 -9.36 -7.44 -1.48
C ASN A 192 -8.61 -6.77 -2.62
N TYR A 193 -8.55 -7.43 -3.77
CA TYR A 193 -7.93 -6.90 -4.97
C TYR A 193 -8.99 -6.63 -6.04
N ILE A 194 -8.96 -5.42 -6.60
CA ILE A 194 -9.90 -4.98 -7.63
C ILE A 194 -9.11 -4.42 -8.80
N CYS A 195 -9.32 -4.97 -9.99
CA CYS A 195 -8.77 -4.45 -11.24
C CYS A 195 -9.81 -4.58 -12.35
N LEU A 196 -10.51 -3.48 -12.64
CA LEU A 196 -11.61 -3.43 -13.62
C LEU A 196 -11.27 -2.62 -14.86
N ASN A 197 -10.11 -1.96 -14.86
CA ASN A 197 -9.62 -1.11 -15.94
C ASN A 197 -8.55 -1.85 -16.75
N PRO A 198 -8.36 -1.48 -18.03
CA PRO A 198 -7.33 -2.07 -18.86
C PRO A 198 -5.92 -1.97 -18.25
N VAL A 199 -5.16 -3.04 -18.43
CA VAL A 199 -3.74 -3.15 -18.07
C VAL A 199 -3.08 -4.08 -19.07
N ASP A 200 -1.79 -3.88 -19.38
CA ASP A 200 -1.10 -4.73 -20.37
C ASP A 200 -0.78 -6.11 -19.78
N ASP A 201 -0.24 -6.13 -18.58
CA ASP A 201 0.14 -7.36 -17.89
C ASP A 201 0.21 -7.13 -16.38
N VAL A 202 -0.42 -8.02 -15.60
CA VAL A 202 -0.33 -8.05 -14.14
C VAL A 202 0.15 -9.42 -13.72
N GLN A 203 1.31 -9.48 -13.08
CA GLN A 203 1.83 -10.72 -12.51
C GLN A 203 2.01 -10.54 -11.00
N MET A 204 1.14 -11.21 -10.24
CA MET A 204 1.12 -11.14 -8.78
C MET A 204 0.82 -12.50 -8.16
N TYR A 205 1.41 -12.75 -7.00
CA TYR A 205 1.08 -13.90 -6.17
C TYR A 205 1.26 -13.52 -4.68
N PRO A 206 0.26 -12.87 -4.07
CA PRO A 206 0.35 -12.48 -2.67
C PRO A 206 0.37 -13.73 -1.77
N SER A 207 1.17 -13.71 -0.71
CA SER A 207 1.27 -14.81 0.25
C SER A 207 0.96 -14.36 1.67
N ALA A 208 0.50 -15.28 2.51
CA ALA A 208 0.35 -15.07 3.94
C ALA A 208 0.92 -16.24 4.73
N ILE A 209 1.59 -15.91 5.84
CA ILE A 209 2.15 -16.83 6.81
C ILE A 209 1.28 -16.76 8.05
N CYS A 210 0.38 -17.73 8.21
CA CYS A 210 -0.42 -17.91 9.42
C CYS A 210 0.44 -18.56 10.51
N LYS A 211 1.27 -17.77 11.19
CA LYS A 211 2.26 -18.25 12.17
C LYS A 211 1.63 -18.62 13.52
N GLY A 212 0.63 -17.86 13.96
CA GLY A 212 0.00 -18.04 15.26
C GLY A 212 -1.25 -18.92 15.24
N ARG A 213 -1.59 -19.51 16.39
CA ARG A 213 -2.85 -20.25 16.55
C ARG A 213 -4.04 -19.34 16.24
N GLY A 214 -4.99 -19.83 15.44
CA GLY A 214 -6.18 -19.07 15.07
C GLY A 214 -5.94 -17.90 14.11
N ALA A 215 -4.74 -17.77 13.54
CA ALA A 215 -4.47 -16.81 12.47
C ALA A 215 -5.31 -17.12 11.23
N VAL A 216 -5.90 -16.09 10.62
CA VAL A 216 -6.77 -16.22 9.45
C VAL A 216 -6.29 -15.27 8.34
N ALA A 217 -6.15 -15.81 7.13
CA ALA A 217 -5.96 -15.04 5.91
C ALA A 217 -7.14 -15.27 4.96
N ARG A 218 -7.65 -14.21 4.34
CA ARG A 218 -8.65 -14.26 3.28
C ARG A 218 -8.20 -13.41 2.11
N PHE A 219 -8.21 -13.98 0.92
CA PHE A 219 -7.84 -13.30 -0.33
C PHE A 219 -9.04 -13.29 -1.26
N ASN A 220 -9.43 -12.10 -1.70
CA ASN A 220 -10.51 -11.88 -2.65
C ASN A 220 -9.94 -11.15 -3.86
N SER A 221 -10.38 -11.50 -5.06
CA SER A 221 -9.97 -10.83 -6.29
C SER A 221 -11.15 -10.69 -7.23
N ILE A 222 -11.37 -9.47 -7.72
CA ILE A 222 -12.34 -9.16 -8.76
C ILE A 222 -11.54 -8.53 -9.90
N VAL A 223 -11.45 -9.25 -11.02
CA VAL A 223 -10.65 -8.87 -12.17
C VAL A 223 -11.51 -8.93 -13.42
N TYR A 224 -11.46 -7.88 -14.24
CA TYR A 224 -12.03 -7.86 -15.58
C TYR A 224 -10.89 -7.76 -16.59
N ALA A 225 -10.76 -8.78 -17.44
CA ALA A 225 -9.70 -8.91 -18.44
C ALA A 225 -10.29 -8.83 -19.85
#